data_AF-A0A4Q7XVA9-F1
#
_entry.id   AF-A0A4Q7XVA9-F1
#
_cell.length_a   1.000
_cell.length_b   1.000
_cell.length_c   1.000
_cell.angle_alpha   90.00
_cell.angle_beta   90.00
_cell.angle_gamma   90.00
#
_symmetry.space_group_name_H-M   'P 1'
#
loop_
_entity.id
_entity.type
_entity.pdbx_description
1 polymer ?
#
loop_
_entity_poly.entity_id
_entity_poly.type
_entity_poly.pdbx_seq_one_letter_code
_entity_poly.pdbx_strand_id
1 'polypeptide(L)'
;MPLNKATVSAFDDALAKLATAARALIPMIAETLHAQFPTGAYLVLTRSKDPGHADDVLFLNSVRDASGGIVCWLDPSGGALDPLPAVPPEIAARWGDSDPRSQRDLLDLLQAVDAVDRYTFFDWLPDEARRPGESDYREPIGVPLPCQCRVSGECAPC
;
A
#
# COMPACT_ATOMS: atom_id res chain seq x y z
N MET A 1 -16.55 33.15 22.14
CA MET A 1 -16.27 33.50 20.73
C MET A 1 -16.85 32.39 19.87
N PRO A 2 -17.81 32.65 18.97
CA PRO A 2 -18.33 31.59 18.10
C PRO A 2 -17.26 31.21 17.07
N LEU A 3 -16.95 29.92 16.92
CA LEU A 3 -16.21 29.42 15.77
C LEU A 3 -16.99 29.80 14.51
N ASN A 4 -16.32 30.50 13.60
CA ASN A 4 -16.90 30.97 12.34
C ASN A 4 -17.14 29.77 11.42
N LYS A 5 -18.37 29.56 10.95
CA LYS A 5 -18.75 28.50 10.00
C LYS A 5 -17.87 28.45 8.75
N ALA A 6 -17.34 29.60 8.30
CA ALA A 6 -16.42 29.67 7.16
C ALA A 6 -15.08 28.96 7.41
N THR A 7 -14.59 28.96 8.65
CA THR A 7 -13.33 28.29 9.03
C THR A 7 -13.50 26.77 9.09
N VAL A 8 -14.67 26.29 9.51
CA VAL A 8 -15.02 24.86 9.51
C VAL A 8 -15.10 24.34 8.07
N SER A 9 -15.77 25.07 7.17
CA SER A 9 -15.88 24.68 5.76
C SER A 9 -14.52 24.58 5.04
N ALA A 10 -13.60 25.51 5.29
CA ALA A 10 -12.27 25.48 4.66
C ALA A 10 -11.40 24.31 5.16
N PHE A 11 -11.59 23.90 6.42
CA PHE A 11 -10.91 22.75 7.00
C PHE A 11 -11.42 21.43 6.41
N ASP A 12 -12.74 21.28 6.30
CA ASP A 12 -13.36 20.10 5.69
C ASP A 12 -12.93 19.93 4.22
N ASP A 13 -12.87 21.03 3.46
CA ASP A 13 -12.38 21.03 2.08
C ASP A 13 -10.91 20.60 1.98
N ALA A 14 -10.07 21.00 2.94
CA ALA A 14 -8.66 20.61 2.98
C ALA A 14 -8.51 19.11 3.28
N LEU A 15 -9.28 18.59 4.24
CA LEU A 15 -9.32 17.15 4.54
C LEU A 15 -9.80 16.32 3.34
N ALA A 16 -10.86 16.77 2.65
CA ALA A 16 -11.35 16.08 1.46
C ALA A 16 -10.32 16.02 0.33
N LYS A 17 -9.56 17.11 0.12
CA LYS A 17 -8.45 17.15 -0.84
C LYS A 17 -7.33 16.20 -0.44
N LEU A 18 -6.97 16.16 0.84
CA LEU A 18 -5.95 15.27 1.35
C LEU A 18 -6.35 13.80 1.19
N ALA A 19 -7.60 13.45 1.51
CA ALA A 19 -8.14 12.10 1.29
C ALA A 19 -8.17 11.70 -0.19
N THR A 20 -8.50 12.65 -1.07
CA THR A 20 -8.47 12.42 -2.52
C THR A 20 -7.05 12.16 -3.00
N ALA A 21 -6.07 12.95 -2.54
CA ALA A 21 -4.66 12.77 -2.89
C ALA A 21 -4.12 11.43 -2.35
N ALA A 22 -4.41 11.09 -1.10
CA ALA A 22 -4.01 9.81 -0.49
C ALA A 22 -4.57 8.61 -1.28
N ARG A 23 -5.85 8.67 -1.67
CA ARG A 23 -6.47 7.63 -2.50
C ARG A 23 -5.79 7.47 -3.87
N ALA A 24 -5.34 8.58 -4.46
CA ALA A 24 -4.66 8.57 -5.76
C ALA A 24 -3.24 7.95 -5.69
N LEU A 25 -2.61 7.90 -4.51
CA LEU A 25 -1.31 7.26 -4.34
C LEU A 25 -1.40 5.73 -4.42
N ILE A 26 -2.51 5.12 -4.01
CA ILE A 26 -2.64 3.65 -3.94
C ILE A 26 -2.50 3.01 -5.33
N PRO A 27 -3.22 3.45 -6.40
CA PRO A 27 -2.99 2.93 -7.74
C PRO A 27 -1.57 3.13 -8.26
N MET A 28 -0.93 4.26 -7.93
CA MET A 28 0.45 4.54 -8.35
C MET A 28 1.44 3.57 -7.69
N ILE A 29 1.28 3.31 -6.39
CA ILE A 29 2.07 2.30 -5.66
C ILE A 29 1.84 0.92 -6.26
N ALA A 30 0.58 0.56 -6.53
CA ALA A 30 0.22 -0.75 -7.08
C ALA A 30 0.79 -0.96 -8.50
N GLU A 31 0.72 0.04 -9.38
CA GLU A 31 1.34 0.01 -10.71
C GLU A 31 2.86 -0.13 -10.63
N THR A 32 3.49 0.57 -9.68
CA THR A 32 4.95 0.50 -9.45
C THR A 32 5.35 -0.90 -9.03
N LEU A 33 4.69 -1.47 -8.03
CA LEU A 33 4.99 -2.81 -7.53
C LEU A 33 4.69 -3.88 -8.58
N HIS A 34 3.67 -3.69 -9.42
CA HIS A 34 3.41 -4.61 -10.53
C HIS A 34 4.52 -4.55 -11.59
N ALA A 35 5.07 -3.37 -11.89
CA ALA A 35 6.21 -3.25 -12.78
C ALA A 35 7.47 -3.94 -12.21
N GLN A 36 7.64 -3.95 -10.89
CA GLN A 36 8.75 -4.64 -10.21
C GLN A 36 8.54 -6.15 -10.08
N PHE A 37 7.30 -6.56 -9.83
CA PHE A 37 6.88 -7.93 -9.56
C PHE A 37 5.68 -8.30 -10.43
N PRO A 38 5.90 -8.60 -11.72
CA PRO A 38 4.79 -8.78 -12.67
C PRO A 38 3.87 -9.97 -12.36
N THR A 39 4.31 -10.92 -11.53
CA THR A 39 3.51 -12.07 -11.05
C THR A 39 2.84 -11.81 -9.71
N GLY A 40 3.08 -10.65 -9.09
CA GLY A 40 2.44 -10.26 -7.84
C GLY A 40 0.99 -9.84 -8.06
N ALA A 41 0.09 -10.36 -7.23
CA ALA A 41 -1.31 -10.00 -7.14
C ALA A 41 -1.62 -9.11 -5.93
N TYR A 42 -0.83 -9.20 -4.85
CA TYR A 42 -1.04 -8.43 -3.63
C TYR A 42 0.27 -7.90 -3.06
N LEU A 43 0.30 -6.63 -2.68
CA LEU A 43 1.20 -6.17 -1.62
C LEU A 43 0.52 -6.47 -0.29
N VAL A 44 1.22 -7.25 0.54
CA VAL A 44 0.78 -7.56 1.89
C VAL A 44 1.47 -6.63 2.87
N LEU A 45 0.64 -5.94 3.65
CA LEU A 45 1.03 -5.14 4.80
C LEU A 45 0.57 -5.85 6.07
N THR A 46 1.12 -5.45 7.20
CA THR A 46 0.65 -5.93 8.50
C THR A 46 0.45 -4.77 9.46
N ARG A 47 -0.55 -4.89 10.32
CA ARG A 47 -0.85 -3.93 11.40
C ARG A 47 -1.00 -4.68 12.73
N SER A 48 -0.70 -4.01 13.83
CA SER A 48 -0.99 -4.52 15.18
C SER A 48 -2.45 -4.94 15.32
N LYS A 49 -2.71 -6.07 15.97
CA LYS A 49 -4.06 -6.51 16.35
C LYS A 49 -4.68 -5.68 17.47
N ASP A 50 -3.85 -4.99 18.23
CA ASP A 50 -4.30 -4.13 19.33
C ASP A 50 -4.23 -2.66 18.86
N PRO A 51 -5.37 -2.03 18.53
CA PRO A 51 -5.44 -0.63 18.12
C PRO A 51 -5.12 0.37 19.25
N GLY A 52 -4.89 -0.10 20.48
CA GLY A 52 -4.39 0.70 21.60
C GLY A 52 -2.86 0.62 21.78
N HIS A 53 -2.17 -0.20 21.00
CA HIS A 53 -0.72 -0.33 21.11
C HIS A 53 -0.01 0.89 20.51
N ALA A 54 1.11 1.30 21.10
CA ALA A 54 1.94 2.41 20.60
C ALA A 54 2.46 2.18 19.16
N ASP A 55 2.39 0.94 18.67
CA ASP A 55 2.86 0.52 17.35
C ASP A 55 1.70 0.21 16.38
N ASP A 56 0.54 0.86 16.55
CA ASP A 56 -0.56 0.81 15.57
C ASP A 56 -0.20 1.60 14.29
N VAL A 57 0.75 1.05 13.54
CA VAL A 57 1.25 1.54 12.26
C VAL A 57 1.30 0.41 11.25
N LEU A 58 1.34 0.75 9.97
CA LEU A 58 1.55 -0.22 8.90
C LEU A 58 3.01 -0.66 8.88
N PHE A 59 3.23 -1.95 8.62
CA PHE A 59 4.53 -2.53 8.33
C PHE A 59 4.47 -3.25 6.98
N LEU A 60 5.57 -3.22 6.23
CA LEU A 60 5.69 -4.07 5.05
C LEU A 60 5.75 -5.54 5.47
N ASN A 61 5.38 -6.44 4.54
CA ASN A 61 5.52 -7.87 4.76
C ASN A 61 6.05 -8.58 3.52
N SER A 62 5.26 -8.61 2.45
CA SER A 62 5.61 -9.33 1.24
C SER A 62 4.83 -8.85 0.03
N VAL A 63 5.34 -9.14 -1.17
CA VAL A 63 4.55 -9.19 -2.39
C VAL A 63 4.19 -10.64 -2.65
N ARG A 64 2.91 -10.92 -2.91
CA ARG A 64 2.37 -12.26 -3.13
C ARG A 64 1.67 -12.39 -4.45
N ASP A 65 1.71 -13.59 -5.00
CA ASP A 65 0.87 -13.99 -6.13
C ASP A 65 -0.58 -14.28 -5.68
N ALA A 66 -1.44 -14.59 -6.64
CA ALA A 66 -2.86 -14.85 -6.39
C ALA A 66 -3.14 -16.11 -5.55
N SER A 67 -2.18 -17.05 -5.48
CA SER A 67 -2.29 -18.27 -4.67
C SER A 67 -1.77 -18.08 -3.24
N GLY A 68 -1.37 -16.85 -2.87
CA GLY A 68 -0.74 -16.56 -1.59
C GLY A 68 0.75 -16.94 -1.53
N GLY A 69 1.34 -17.34 -2.67
CA GLY A 69 2.77 -17.60 -2.80
C GLY A 69 3.57 -16.30 -2.71
N ILE A 70 4.70 -16.32 -1.99
CA ILE A 70 5.53 -15.12 -1.81
C ILE A 70 6.46 -14.96 -3.00
N VAL A 71 6.30 -13.83 -3.69
CA VAL A 71 7.15 -13.40 -4.79
C VAL A 71 8.37 -12.64 -4.25
N CYS A 72 8.16 -11.82 -3.22
CA CYS A 72 9.21 -11.03 -2.59
C CYS A 72 8.94 -10.81 -1.11
N TRP A 73 9.96 -10.98 -0.27
CA TRP A 73 9.94 -10.58 1.13
C TRP A 73 10.39 -9.13 1.28
N LEU A 74 9.69 -8.38 2.13
CA LEU A 74 9.98 -6.98 2.41
C LEU A 74 10.40 -6.81 3.88
N ASP A 75 11.24 -5.81 4.14
CA ASP A 75 11.65 -5.46 5.49
C ASP A 75 10.49 -4.72 6.18
N PRO A 76 10.00 -5.18 7.34
CA PRO A 76 8.84 -4.57 7.98
C PRO A 76 8.98 -3.08 8.26
N SER A 77 10.20 -2.60 8.50
CA SER A 77 10.54 -1.21 8.79
C SER A 77 10.96 -0.39 7.56
N GLY A 78 10.95 -1.02 6.37
CA GLY A 78 11.50 -0.47 5.13
C GLY A 78 13.03 -0.39 5.15
N GLY A 79 13.68 -1.20 5.98
CA GLY A 79 15.11 -1.18 6.24
C GLY A 79 16.01 -1.80 5.15
N ALA A 80 17.19 -2.24 5.59
CA ALA A 80 18.41 -2.48 4.79
C ALA A 80 18.40 -3.72 3.88
N LEU A 81 17.25 -4.12 3.36
CA LEU A 81 17.22 -5.10 2.27
C LEU A 81 17.71 -4.47 0.97
N ASP A 82 18.02 -5.34 0.01
CA ASP A 82 18.38 -4.93 -1.34
C ASP A 82 17.30 -4.00 -1.92
N PRO A 83 17.71 -2.98 -2.70
CA PRO A 83 16.77 -2.13 -3.42
C PRO A 83 15.80 -2.97 -4.25
N LEU A 84 14.53 -2.57 -4.28
CA LEU A 84 13.55 -3.22 -5.13
C LEU A 84 13.98 -3.15 -6.61
N PRO A 85 13.45 -4.05 -7.47
CA PRO A 85 13.74 -4.03 -8.89
C PRO A 85 13.52 -2.65 -9.51
N ALA A 86 14.28 -2.34 -10.57
CA ALA A 86 14.11 -1.09 -11.29
C ALA A 86 12.74 -1.05 -11.98
N VAL A 87 12.18 0.15 -12.11
CA VAL A 87 10.93 0.40 -12.85
C VAL A 87 11.20 1.27 -14.08
N PRO A 88 10.30 1.26 -15.08
CA PRO A 88 10.37 2.18 -16.20
C PRO A 88 10.47 3.66 -15.76
N PRO A 89 11.24 4.50 -16.47
CA PRO A 89 11.46 5.91 -16.09
C PRO A 89 10.16 6.72 -15.91
N GLU A 90 9.13 6.43 -16.69
CA GLU A 90 7.82 7.06 -16.63
C GLU A 90 7.02 6.72 -15.36
N ILE A 91 7.28 5.56 -14.76
CA ILE A 91 6.73 5.18 -13.45
C ILE A 91 7.57 5.84 -12.36
N ALA A 92 8.91 5.78 -12.48
CA ALA A 92 9.81 6.41 -11.52
C ALA A 92 9.56 7.92 -11.37
N ALA A 93 9.30 8.63 -12.47
CA ALA A 93 9.04 10.08 -12.44
C ALA A 93 7.79 10.47 -11.62
N ARG A 94 6.83 9.55 -11.41
CA ARG A 94 5.62 9.82 -10.63
C ARG A 94 5.87 9.84 -9.11
N TRP A 95 7.00 9.30 -8.67
CA TRP A 95 7.41 9.30 -7.26
C TRP A 95 8.01 10.63 -6.81
N GLY A 96 8.27 11.57 -7.73
CA GLY A 96 8.85 12.86 -7.41
C GLY A 96 10.26 12.70 -6.83
N ASP A 97 10.43 13.16 -5.59
CA ASP A 97 11.72 13.06 -4.87
C ASP A 97 11.91 11.71 -4.15
N SER A 98 10.86 10.88 -4.06
CA SER A 98 10.95 9.54 -3.48
C SER A 98 11.52 8.52 -4.46
N ASP A 99 12.21 7.51 -3.96
CA ASP A 99 12.78 6.43 -4.76
C ASP A 99 11.81 5.22 -4.80
N PRO A 100 11.25 4.83 -5.96
CA PRO A 100 10.40 3.64 -6.10
C PRO A 100 11.12 2.33 -5.77
N ARG A 101 12.46 2.35 -5.67
CA ARG A 101 13.27 1.19 -5.30
C ARG A 101 13.55 1.11 -3.80
N SER A 102 13.24 2.17 -3.06
CA SER A 102 13.41 2.25 -1.61
C SER A 102 12.19 1.64 -0.92
N GLN A 103 12.42 0.58 -0.15
CA GLN A 103 11.37 0.01 0.71
C GLN A 103 10.96 1.00 1.80
N ARG A 104 11.87 1.88 2.23
CA ARG A 104 11.58 2.93 3.19
C ARG A 104 10.60 3.94 2.63
N ASP A 105 10.84 4.42 1.41
CA ASP A 105 10.00 5.44 0.78
C ASP A 105 8.61 4.86 0.46
N LEU A 106 8.55 3.60 0.03
CA LEU A 106 7.30 2.86 -0.11
C LEU A 106 6.52 2.81 1.22
N LEU A 107 7.17 2.43 2.32
CA LEU A 107 6.53 2.36 3.63
C LEU A 107 6.07 3.74 4.10
N ASP A 108 6.91 4.76 3.95
CA ASP A 108 6.60 6.12 4.37
C ASP A 108 5.38 6.67 3.60
N LEU A 109 5.26 6.39 2.29
CA LEU A 109 4.07 6.74 1.51
C LEU A 109 2.80 6.01 1.98
N LEU A 110 2.90 4.71 2.26
CA LEU A 110 1.76 3.92 2.76
C LEU A 110 1.29 4.39 4.13
N GLN A 111 2.23 4.69 5.03
CA GLN A 111 1.92 5.26 6.34
C GLN A 111 1.35 6.68 6.21
N ALA A 112 1.83 7.48 5.26
CA ALA A 112 1.26 8.81 5.00
C ALA A 112 -0.19 8.71 4.49
N VAL A 113 -0.49 7.76 3.59
CA VAL A 113 -1.87 7.49 3.13
C VAL A 113 -2.76 7.09 4.31
N ASP A 114 -2.31 6.14 5.14
CA ASP A 114 -3.07 5.68 6.29
C ASP A 114 -3.30 6.77 7.35
N ALA A 115 -2.33 7.68 7.53
CA ALA A 115 -2.43 8.77 8.49
C ALA A 115 -3.51 9.81 8.12
N VAL A 116 -3.96 9.86 6.87
CA VAL A 116 -5.02 10.78 6.43
C VAL A 116 -6.37 10.36 7.00
N ASP A 117 -6.67 9.07 6.93
CA ASP A 117 -7.86 8.48 7.51
C ASP A 117 -7.63 6.98 7.74
N ARG A 118 -7.33 6.65 8.99
CA ARG A 118 -6.87 5.31 9.36
C ARG A 118 -7.99 4.29 9.14
N TYR A 119 -7.65 3.12 8.58
CA TYR A 119 -8.58 2.03 8.24
C TYR A 119 -9.56 2.33 7.09
N THR A 120 -9.49 3.49 6.44
CA THR A 120 -10.40 3.83 5.32
C THR A 120 -9.85 3.43 3.96
N PHE A 121 -8.53 3.38 3.80
CA PHE A 121 -7.89 3.22 2.50
C PHE A 121 -7.43 1.80 2.18
N PHE A 122 -7.33 0.94 3.18
CA PHE A 122 -6.77 -0.39 3.02
C PHE A 122 -7.69 -1.44 3.60
N ASP A 123 -7.94 -2.49 2.81
CA ASP A 123 -8.78 -3.61 3.19
C ASP A 123 -7.95 -4.78 3.72
N TRP A 124 -8.59 -5.64 4.51
CA TRP A 124 -7.97 -6.88 4.96
C TRP A 124 -7.62 -7.78 3.78
N LEU A 125 -6.51 -8.51 3.89
CA LEU A 125 -6.11 -9.46 2.87
C LEU A 125 -7.19 -10.56 2.73
N PRO A 126 -7.64 -10.92 1.50
CA PRO A 126 -8.61 -11.98 1.28
C PRO A 126 -8.13 -13.32 1.85
N ASP A 127 -9.04 -14.16 2.32
CA ASP A 127 -8.69 -15.43 2.97
C ASP A 127 -7.93 -16.37 2.03
N GLU A 128 -8.20 -16.30 0.72
CA GLU A 128 -7.54 -17.10 -0.31
C GLU A 128 -6.06 -16.72 -0.49
N ALA A 129 -5.70 -15.48 -0.19
CA ALA A 129 -4.33 -14.97 -0.27
C ALA A 129 -3.57 -15.05 1.08
N ARG A 130 -4.26 -15.45 2.15
CA ARG A 130 -3.66 -15.69 3.47
C ARG A 130 -2.97 -17.04 3.51
N ARG A 131 -1.85 -17.11 4.23
CA ARG A 131 -1.16 -18.37 4.50
C ARG A 131 -1.71 -19.00 5.79
N PRO A 132 -1.67 -20.34 5.92
CA PRO A 132 -2.06 -21.01 7.16
C PRO A 132 -1.28 -20.45 8.37
N GLY A 133 -1.99 -20.07 9.44
CA GLY A 133 -1.40 -19.51 10.66
C GLY A 133 -1.14 -18.00 10.62
N GLU A 134 -1.52 -17.28 9.56
CA GLU A 134 -1.40 -15.83 9.51
C GLU A 134 -2.51 -15.14 10.30
N SER A 135 -2.32 -15.04 11.61
CA SER A 135 -3.07 -14.10 12.45
C SER A 135 -2.49 -13.94 13.86
N ASP A 136 -1.37 -14.56 14.23
CA ASP A 136 -1.08 -14.74 15.67
C ASP A 136 -0.71 -13.44 16.42
N TYR A 137 -0.21 -12.42 15.72
CA TYR A 137 0.21 -11.14 16.34
C TYR A 137 -0.09 -9.87 15.53
N ARG A 138 -0.25 -9.97 14.21
CA ARG A 138 -0.58 -8.85 13.31
C ARG A 138 -1.58 -9.29 12.26
N GLU A 139 -2.49 -8.39 11.88
CA GLU A 139 -3.49 -8.66 10.85
C GLU A 139 -2.97 -8.30 9.47
N PRO A 140 -3.11 -9.20 8.47
CA PRO A 140 -2.67 -8.95 7.12
C PRO A 140 -3.66 -8.05 6.37
N ILE A 141 -3.12 -7.01 5.75
CA ILE A 141 -3.82 -6.02 4.93
C ILE A 141 -3.36 -6.23 3.47
N GLY A 142 -4.29 -6.22 2.53
CA GLY A 142 -4.03 -6.47 1.12
C GLY A 142 -4.20 -5.21 0.28
N VAL A 143 -3.15 -4.82 -0.44
CA VAL A 143 -3.26 -3.85 -1.54
C VAL A 143 -3.22 -4.62 -2.85
N PRO A 144 -4.31 -4.66 -3.63
CA PRO A 144 -4.33 -5.39 -4.89
C PRO A 144 -3.40 -4.74 -5.91
N LEU A 145 -2.63 -5.56 -6.60
CA LEU A 145 -1.78 -5.17 -7.72
C LEU A 145 -2.55 -5.40 -9.04
N PRO A 146 -2.34 -4.57 -10.07
CA PRO A 146 -2.91 -4.81 -11.39
C PRO A 146 -2.66 -6.24 -11.88
N CYS A 147 -3.67 -6.89 -12.45
CA CYS A 147 -3.44 -8.15 -13.17
C CYS A 147 -2.70 -7.86 -14.48
N GLN A 148 -1.84 -8.77 -14.92
CA GLN A 148 -1.38 -8.74 -16.30
C GLN A 148 -2.56 -9.02 -17.24
N CYS A 149 -3.10 -8.00 -17.88
CA CYS A 149 -3.89 -8.25 -19.08
C CYS A 149 -2.89 -8.63 -20.17
N ARG A 150 -2.92 -9.90 -20.60
CA ARG A 150 -2.21 -10.29 -21.83
C ARG A 150 -2.76 -9.44 -22.96
N VAL A 151 -1.88 -9.03 -23.87
CA VAL A 151 -2.18 -8.19 -25.06
C VAL A 151 -3.30 -8.79 -25.95
N SER A 152 -3.73 -10.02 -25.69
CA SER A 152 -4.85 -10.71 -26.34
C SER A 152 -6.25 -10.38 -25.82
N GLY A 153 -6.43 -9.46 -24.86
CA GLY A 153 -7.77 -9.00 -24.43
C GLY A 153 -8.49 -9.95 -23.46
N GLU A 154 -7.83 -11.00 -23.01
CA GLU A 154 -8.24 -11.82 -21.87
C GLU A 154 -7.37 -11.42 -20.68
N CYS A 155 -7.95 -10.66 -19.75
CA CYS A 155 -7.34 -10.54 -18.43
C CYS A 155 -7.53 -11.89 -17.75
N ALA A 156 -6.43 -12.62 -17.54
CA ALA A 156 -6.48 -13.82 -16.71
C ALA A 156 -7.00 -13.40 -15.33
N PRO A 157 -7.83 -14.23 -14.67
CA PRO A 157 -8.10 -13.99 -13.26
C PRO A 157 -6.76 -13.98 -12.52
N CYS A 158 -6.48 -12.87 -11.84
CA CYS A 158 -5.87 -12.96 -10.54
C CYS A 158 -6.82 -13.83 -9.68
#